data_AF-A0ABC9VXT9-F1
#
_entry.id   AF-A0ABC9VXT9-F1
#
_cell.length_a   1.000
_cell.length_b   1.000
_cell.length_c   1.000
_cell.angle_alpha   90.00
_cell.angle_beta   90.00
_cell.angle_gamma   90.00
#
_symmetry.space_group_name_H-M   'P 1'
#
loop_
_entity.id
_entity.type
_entity.pdbx_description
1 polymer ?
#
loop_
_entity_poly.entity_id
_entity_poly.type
_entity_poly.pdbx_seq_one_letter_code
_entity_poly.pdbx_strand_id
1 'polypeptide(L)'
;MKFTKDKCRILHLGKNNPKHQHRLEADLLGSSTAEKDLGVLVNNKVSMGQQCAFVAKKANGILLGCIKKSVASRSREVILPLYSALRSSVPESNESVGCDIKVRAATVSSSSEERSLEQK
;
A
#
# COMPACT_ATOMS: atom_id res chain seq x y z
N MET A 1 16.11 14.57 6.89
CA MET A 1 16.25 13.52 5.85
C MET A 1 16.66 14.20 4.56
N LYS A 2 17.66 13.67 3.82
CA LYS A 2 18.11 14.23 2.52
C LYS A 2 17.59 13.34 1.39
N PHE A 3 16.94 13.92 0.40
CA PHE A 3 16.48 13.21 -0.80
C PHE A 3 17.58 13.16 -1.85
N THR A 4 17.79 11.99 -2.45
CA THR A 4 18.74 11.81 -3.55
C THR A 4 18.05 12.10 -4.87
N LYS A 5 18.34 13.25 -5.46
CA LYS A 5 17.71 13.75 -6.69
C LYS A 5 17.73 12.74 -7.85
N ASP A 6 18.82 11.99 -8.01
CA ASP A 6 19.00 10.98 -9.06
C ASP A 6 17.99 9.82 -8.99
N LYS A 7 17.48 9.54 -7.80
CA LYS A 7 16.52 8.46 -7.54
C LYS A 7 15.07 8.93 -7.54
N CYS A 8 14.84 10.24 -7.45
CA CYS A 8 13.49 10.79 -7.40
C CYS A 8 12.95 11.01 -8.82
N ARG A 9 11.86 10.32 -9.15
CA ARG A 9 11.12 10.51 -10.40
C ARG A 9 9.63 10.59 -10.10
N ILE A 10 8.90 11.33 -10.93
CA ILE A 10 7.45 11.44 -10.79
C ILE A 10 6.78 10.34 -11.60
N LEU A 11 5.92 9.55 -10.95
CA LEU A 11 5.02 8.63 -11.65
C LEU A 11 3.61 9.22 -11.68
N HIS A 12 3.16 9.64 -12.85
CA HIS A 12 1.81 10.20 -13.02
C HIS A 12 0.77 9.07 -13.10
N LEU A 13 0.01 8.88 -12.02
CA LEU A 13 -1.08 7.90 -11.94
C LEU A 13 -2.43 8.56 -12.16
N GLY A 14 -3.38 7.81 -12.73
CA GLY A 14 -4.76 8.23 -12.94
C GLY A 14 -4.98 8.98 -14.26
N LYS A 15 -6.17 8.81 -14.84
CA LYS A 15 -6.54 9.41 -16.14
C LYS A 15 -6.71 10.93 -16.07
N ASN A 16 -7.08 11.47 -14.90
CA ASN A 16 -7.36 12.89 -14.69
C ASN A 16 -6.15 13.65 -14.13
N ASN A 17 -4.96 13.06 -14.18
CA ASN A 17 -3.76 13.72 -13.67
C ASN A 17 -3.24 14.72 -14.72
N PRO A 18 -3.16 16.03 -14.41
CA PRO A 18 -2.71 17.06 -15.35
C PRO A 18 -1.21 16.99 -15.68
N LYS A 19 -0.48 16.00 -15.12
CA LYS A 19 0.96 15.81 -15.31
C LYS A 19 1.79 17.05 -14.97
N HIS A 20 1.50 17.63 -13.80
CA HIS A 20 2.22 18.80 -13.32
C HIS A 20 3.73 18.53 -13.20
N GLN A 21 4.52 19.56 -13.47
CA GLN A 21 5.97 19.53 -13.31
C GLN A 21 6.32 19.75 -11.85
N HIS A 22 7.02 18.81 -11.22
CA HIS A 22 7.46 18.96 -9.83
C HIS A 22 8.95 19.30 -9.78
N ARG A 23 9.32 20.18 -8.85
CA ARG A 23 10.71 20.52 -8.55
C ARG A 23 11.10 19.93 -7.20
N LEU A 24 12.32 19.41 -7.14
CA LEU A 24 12.99 19.07 -5.90
C LEU A 24 14.15 20.05 -5.75
N GLU A 25 14.12 20.87 -4.70
CA GLU A 25 15.03 22.02 -4.55
C GLU A 25 14.97 22.94 -5.78
N ALA A 26 16.09 23.19 -6.46
CA ALA A 26 16.15 24.03 -7.66
C ALA A 26 15.84 23.26 -8.97
N ASP A 27 15.75 21.93 -8.89
CA ASP A 27 15.80 21.07 -10.06
C ASP A 27 14.46 20.46 -10.44
N LEU A 28 14.21 20.38 -11.74
CA LEU A 28 13.01 19.75 -12.26
C LEU A 28 13.15 18.22 -12.21
N LEU A 29 12.15 17.55 -11.64
CA LEU A 29 12.09 16.08 -11.58
C LEU A 29 11.68 15.52 -12.94
N GLY A 30 12.36 14.45 -13.36
CA GLY A 30 11.95 13.67 -14.53
C GLY A 30 10.68 12.87 -14.27
N SER A 31 9.89 12.64 -15.32
CA SER A 31 8.76 11.71 -15.28
C SER A 31 9.22 10.28 -15.56
N SER A 32 8.66 9.30 -14.84
CA SER A 32 8.77 7.87 -15.13
C SER A 32 7.42 7.30 -15.57
N THR A 33 7.46 6.19 -16.31
CA THR A 33 6.26 5.43 -16.68
C THR A 33 6.03 4.22 -15.79
N ALA A 34 7.08 3.74 -15.11
CA ALA A 34 6.98 2.66 -14.15
C ALA A 34 8.00 2.83 -13.02
N GLU A 35 7.60 2.45 -11.82
CA GLU A 35 8.41 2.53 -10.59
C GLU A 35 8.27 1.22 -9.81
N LYS A 36 9.35 0.76 -9.18
CA LYS A 36 9.29 -0.42 -8.31
C LYS A 36 9.24 0.04 -6.86
N ASP A 37 8.14 -0.22 -6.18
CA ASP A 37 7.98 0.04 -4.75
C ASP A 37 7.61 -1.23 -4.01
N LEU A 38 8.30 -1.53 -2.90
CA LEU A 38 8.11 -2.75 -2.10
C LEU A 38 8.10 -4.06 -2.93
N GLY A 39 8.85 -4.08 -4.04
CA GLY A 39 8.93 -5.20 -4.98
C GLY A 39 7.69 -5.37 -5.87
N VAL A 40 6.81 -4.37 -5.95
CA VAL A 40 5.69 -4.27 -6.89
C VAL A 40 6.04 -3.24 -7.95
N LEU A 41 5.83 -3.59 -9.22
CA LEU A 41 5.97 -2.66 -10.33
C LEU A 41 4.67 -1.87 -10.51
N VAL A 42 4.73 -0.59 -10.22
CA VAL A 42 3.64 0.38 -10.42
C VAL A 42 3.84 1.00 -11.80
N ASN A 43 2.85 0.94 -12.69
CA ASN A 43 2.96 1.41 -14.07
C ASN A 43 1.77 2.29 -14.44
N ASN A 44 2.01 3.50 -14.94
CA ASN A 44 0.95 4.41 -15.31
C ASN A 44 0.03 3.93 -16.45
N LYS A 45 0.46 2.93 -17.22
CA LYS A 45 -0.33 2.30 -18.29
C LYS A 45 -1.37 1.30 -17.76
N VAL A 46 -1.18 0.78 -16.56
CA VAL A 46 -2.07 -0.22 -15.95
C VAL A 46 -3.12 0.52 -15.13
N SER A 47 -4.39 0.13 -15.26
CA SER A 47 -5.46 0.73 -14.46
C SER A 47 -5.22 0.51 -12.95
N MET A 48 -5.62 1.47 -12.12
CA MET A 48 -5.46 1.36 -10.67
C MET A 48 -6.10 0.08 -10.12
N GLY A 49 -7.27 -0.32 -10.63
CA GLY A 49 -7.95 -1.56 -10.21
C GLY A 49 -7.12 -2.82 -10.51
N GLN A 50 -6.49 -2.89 -11.68
CA GLN A 50 -5.59 -4.00 -12.02
C GLN A 50 -4.33 -4.02 -11.15
N GLN A 51 -3.77 -2.85 -10.84
CA GLN A 51 -2.64 -2.76 -9.91
C GLN A 51 -3.03 -3.21 -8.49
N CYS A 52 -4.18 -2.76 -7.99
CA CYS A 52 -4.73 -3.20 -6.71
C CYS A 52 -4.93 -4.72 -6.67
N ALA A 53 -5.50 -5.31 -7.74
CA ALA A 53 -5.69 -6.75 -7.84
C ALA A 53 -4.35 -7.51 -7.80
N PHE A 54 -3.32 -7.00 -8.46
CA PHE A 54 -1.98 -7.61 -8.44
C PHE A 54 -1.33 -7.54 -7.04
N VAL A 55 -1.41 -6.38 -6.38
CA VAL A 55 -0.91 -6.19 -5.01
C VAL A 55 -1.63 -7.12 -4.04
N ALA A 56 -2.97 -7.17 -4.11
CA ALA A 56 -3.79 -8.04 -3.28
C ALA A 56 -3.45 -9.53 -3.50
N LYS A 57 -3.30 -9.96 -4.75
CA LYS A 57 -2.89 -11.34 -5.07
C LYS A 57 -1.53 -11.69 -4.47
N LYS A 58 -0.55 -10.80 -4.56
CA LYS A 58 0.79 -11.00 -3.99
C LYS A 58 0.73 -11.06 -2.47
N ALA A 59 -0.02 -10.15 -1.83
CA ALA A 59 -0.24 -10.14 -0.38
C ALA A 59 -0.92 -11.43 0.09
N ASN A 60 -1.94 -11.91 -0.63
CA ASN A 60 -2.63 -13.17 -0.33
C ASN A 60 -1.70 -14.38 -0.42
N GLY A 61 -0.81 -14.43 -1.41
CA GLY A 61 0.19 -15.50 -1.51
C GLY A 61 1.14 -15.55 -0.31
N ILE A 62 1.61 -14.37 0.15
CA ILE A 62 2.47 -14.25 1.34
C ILE A 62 1.69 -14.69 2.58
N LEU A 63 0.48 -14.16 2.77
CA LEU A 63 -0.38 -14.45 3.91
C LEU A 63 -0.68 -15.95 4.01
N LEU A 64 -1.11 -16.57 2.90
CA LEU A 64 -1.37 -18.02 2.83
C LEU A 64 -0.13 -18.85 3.17
N GLY A 65 1.07 -18.41 2.75
CA GLY A 65 2.32 -19.04 3.13
C GLY A 65 2.59 -18.97 4.63
N CYS A 66 2.39 -17.80 5.25
CA CYS A 66 2.52 -17.60 6.69
C CYS A 66 1.53 -18.47 7.49
N ILE A 67 0.29 -18.56 7.02
CA ILE A 67 -0.76 -19.36 7.66
C ILE A 67 -0.41 -20.83 7.60
N LYS A 68 0.00 -21.37 6.44
CA LYS A 68 0.40 -22.79 6.34
C LYS A 68 1.48 -23.15 7.36
N LYS A 69 2.47 -22.26 7.54
CA LYS A 69 3.51 -22.43 8.57
C LYS A 69 2.96 -22.35 10.00
N SER A 70 2.06 -21.39 10.26
CA SER A 70 1.42 -21.23 11.57
C SER A 70 0.44 -22.36 11.91
N VAL A 71 -0.21 -22.94 10.91
CA VAL A 71 -1.14 -24.06 11.08
C VAL A 71 -0.36 -25.35 11.30
N ALA A 72 0.77 -25.54 10.60
CA ALA A 72 1.67 -26.66 10.86
C ALA A 72 2.27 -26.66 12.28
N SER A 73 2.30 -25.51 12.95
CA SER A 73 2.84 -25.36 14.31
C SER A 73 1.78 -25.27 15.42
N ARG A 74 0.48 -25.34 15.11
CA ARG A 74 -0.61 -25.14 16.09
C ARG A 74 -1.65 -26.27 16.10
N SER A 75 -2.33 -26.44 17.25
CA SER A 75 -3.36 -27.46 17.46
C SER A 75 -4.69 -27.13 16.75
N ARG A 76 -5.56 -28.14 16.60
CA ARG A 76 -6.77 -28.12 15.77
C ARG A 76 -7.79 -27.06 16.21
N GLU A 77 -7.76 -26.66 17.48
CA GLU A 77 -8.69 -25.69 18.08
C GLU A 77 -8.43 -24.25 17.59
N VAL A 78 -7.20 -23.91 17.17
CA VAL A 78 -6.82 -22.54 16.77
C VAL A 78 -6.94 -22.31 15.26
N ILE A 79 -7.01 -23.39 14.47
CA ILE A 79 -7.05 -23.35 13.01
C ILE A 79 -8.39 -22.80 12.48
N LEU A 80 -9.50 -23.22 13.09
CA LEU A 80 -10.86 -22.85 12.67
C LEU A 80 -11.12 -21.32 12.76
N PRO A 81 -10.82 -20.64 13.89
CA PRO A 81 -10.97 -19.19 13.99
C PRO A 81 -10.07 -18.42 13.00
N LEU A 82 -8.84 -18.90 12.80
CA LEU A 82 -7.89 -18.27 11.88
C LEU A 82 -8.41 -18.30 10.44
N TYR A 83 -8.89 -19.44 9.96
CA TYR A 83 -9.38 -19.59 8.59
C TYR A 83 -10.58 -18.66 8.28
N SER A 84 -11.52 -18.51 9.22
CA SER A 84 -12.70 -17.65 9.06
C SER A 84 -12.35 -16.17 8.95
N ALA A 85 -11.44 -15.69 9.81
CA ALA A 85 -10.99 -14.29 9.80
C ALA A 85 -10.33 -13.92 8.45
N LEU A 86 -9.61 -14.86 7.85
CA LEU A 86 -8.89 -14.65 6.60
C LEU A 86 -9.82 -14.62 5.39
N ARG A 87 -10.82 -15.51 5.33
CA ARG A 87 -11.80 -15.52 4.25
C ARG A 87 -12.56 -14.19 4.17
N SER A 88 -12.87 -13.58 5.32
CA SER A 88 -13.56 -12.28 5.37
C SER A 88 -12.71 -11.08 4.92
N SER A 89 -11.38 -11.25 4.82
CA SER A 89 -10.47 -10.16 4.39
C SER A 89 -10.27 -10.09 2.87
N VAL A 90 -10.81 -11.06 2.12
CA VAL A 90 -10.77 -11.06 0.66
C VAL A 90 -11.99 -10.31 0.14
N PRO A 91 -11.82 -9.14 -0.52
CA PRO A 91 -12.92 -8.59 -1.31
C PRO A 91 -13.17 -9.55 -2.47
N GLU A 92 -14.34 -10.20 -2.47
CA GLU A 92 -14.80 -10.98 -3.61
C GLU A 92 -14.81 -10.07 -4.83
N SER A 93 -14.06 -10.46 -5.85
CA SER A 93 -13.88 -9.70 -7.07
C SER A 93 -15.14 -9.79 -7.94
N ASN A 94 -16.17 -9.04 -7.57
CA ASN A 94 -17.19 -8.58 -8.50
C ASN A 94 -17.66 -7.19 -8.07
N GLU A 95 -17.72 -6.31 -9.05
CA GLU A 95 -18.10 -4.91 -8.98
C GLU A 95 -17.09 -3.89 -8.44
N SER A 96 -16.93 -2.88 -9.29
CA SER A 96 -16.31 -1.58 -9.03
C SER A 96 -17.01 -0.90 -7.85
N VAL A 97 -16.56 -1.16 -6.63
CA VAL A 97 -16.80 -0.25 -5.52
C VAL A 97 -15.61 0.70 -5.41
N GLY A 98 -15.93 1.99 -5.55
CA GLY A 98 -14.99 3.09 -5.38
C GLY A 98 -14.18 2.89 -4.11
N CYS A 99 -12.88 3.17 -4.21
CA CYS A 99 -11.93 2.98 -3.13
C CYS A 99 -12.19 3.96 -1.98
N ASP A 100 -13.23 3.72 -1.18
CA ASP A 100 -13.31 4.19 0.20
C ASP A 100 -12.72 3.10 1.10
N ILE A 101 -11.39 2.96 1.04
CA ILE A 101 -10.68 2.21 2.08
C ILE A 101 -10.75 3.07 3.34
N LYS A 102 -11.82 2.90 4.11
CA LYS A 102 -11.87 3.35 5.50
C LYS A 102 -10.85 2.53 6.28
N VAL A 103 -9.58 2.95 6.25
CA VAL A 103 -8.53 2.41 7.12
C VAL A 103 -8.97 2.70 8.55
N ARG A 104 -9.49 1.68 9.23
CA ARG A 104 -9.78 1.75 10.66
C ARG A 104 -8.42 1.83 11.35
N ALA A 105 -8.03 3.05 11.75
CA ALA A 105 -6.84 3.27 12.57
C ALA A 105 -7.00 2.50 13.89
N ALA A 106 -6.22 1.43 14.06
CA ALA A 106 -6.01 0.84 15.36
C ALA A 106 -5.09 1.79 16.13
N THR A 107 -5.63 2.42 17.17
CA THR A 107 -4.87 3.22 18.13
C THR A 107 -3.91 2.31 18.89
N VAL A 108 -2.62 2.38 18.59
CA VAL A 108 -1.58 2.06 19.57
C VAL A 108 -1.30 3.35 20.33
N SER A 109 -1.84 3.41 21.53
CA SER A 109 -1.47 4.36 22.57
C SER A 109 0.01 4.19 22.87
N SER A 110 0.82 5.23 22.62
CA SER A 110 2.05 5.44 23.36
C SER A 110 2.24 6.94 23.55
N SER A 111 1.95 7.32 24.78
CA SER A 111 2.21 8.60 25.42
C SER A 111 3.66 9.05 25.23
N SER A 112 3.86 10.26 24.71
CA SER A 112 4.81 11.23 25.26
C SER A 112 4.54 12.62 24.67
N GLU A 113 4.08 13.51 25.57
CA GLU A 113 4.19 14.98 25.51
C GLU A 113 5.66 15.38 25.23
N GLU A 114 6.03 16.46 24.53
CA GLU A 114 5.76 17.88 24.70
C GLU A 114 5.90 18.60 23.33
N ARG A 115 5.03 19.51 22.89
CA ARG A 115 4.84 20.93 23.24
C ARG A 115 6.07 21.86 23.02
N SER A 116 6.08 22.59 21.90
CA SER A 116 6.24 24.06 21.84
C SER A 116 6.15 24.52 20.38
N LEU A 117 5.09 25.25 20.01
CA LEU A 117 5.03 26.72 19.85
C LEU A 117 5.86 27.20 18.64
N GLU A 118 5.51 28.17 17.83
CA GLU A 118 4.37 29.03 17.54
C GLU A 118 4.92 30.01 16.47
N GLN A 119 4.08 30.45 15.51
CA GLN A 119 4.24 31.66 14.67
C GLN A 119 5.48 31.82 13.75
N LYS A 120 5.23 31.97 12.44
CA LYS A 120 5.03 33.28 11.80
C LYS A 120 4.51 33.12 10.36
#